data_AF-A0A8S9GNT9-F1
#
_entry.id   AF-A0A8S9GNT9-F1
#
_cell.length_a   1.000
_cell.length_b   1.000
_cell.length_c   1.000
_cell.angle_alpha   90.00
_cell.angle_beta   90.00
_cell.angle_gamma   90.00
#
_symmetry.space_group_name_H-M   'P 1'
#
loop_
_entity.id
_entity.type
_entity.pdbx_description
1 polymer ?
#
loop_
_entity_poly.entity_id
_entity_poly.type
_entity_poly.pdbx_seq_one_letter_code
_entity_poly.pdbx_strand_id
1 'polypeptide(L)'
;MAAVTASRPRASKAESFVDNKRKEDIRSANINAARAVADAVRTSLGPKGMDKMISTASGEVIITNDGATILNKMDVLQPAAKMMVELSKSQDSAAGDGTTTVVVLAGALLRVCQTLLGSGIHPTVISDALHKSCAKSVDILTAMAVPVELTDRDSLVKSASTSLNSKVVSQYSTLLAPLAVDAVLSVIDPEKPEIVDLRDIKIVKKLGGTVDDTHTVNGLVFDKKVSHAAGGPTRMENAKIAVIQFQISPPKTDIEQSIVVSDYTQMDRILKEERNYILGMIKKIKATGCNVLLIQKSILRDAVTDLSLHYLAKAKIMVIKDVERDEIEFVTKTLNCLPIANIEHFRAEKLGFADLVEEASLGDGKILKITGIKDMGRTTSVLVRGSKIALNQVFVPKLALKVKSHKNST
;
A
#
# COMPACT_ATOMS: atom_id res chain seq x y z
N MET A 1 -68.86 22.42 -0.05
CA MET A 1 -67.41 22.09 -0.12
C MET A 1 -66.65 23.37 -0.42
N ALA A 2 -65.99 23.95 0.58
CA ALA A 2 -64.99 25.00 0.42
C ALA A 2 -63.99 24.86 1.57
N ALA A 3 -62.73 24.59 1.23
CA ALA A 3 -61.67 24.31 2.17
C ALA A 3 -61.19 25.61 2.84
N VAL A 4 -61.18 25.63 4.18
CA VAL A 4 -60.58 26.70 4.97
C VAL A 4 -59.13 26.33 5.26
N THR A 5 -58.20 27.07 4.68
CA THR A 5 -56.76 26.98 4.91
C THR A 5 -56.41 27.61 6.25
N ALA A 6 -56.11 26.78 7.26
CA ALA A 6 -55.57 27.24 8.54
C ALA A 6 -54.04 27.41 8.46
N SER A 7 -53.57 28.64 8.74
CA SER A 7 -52.18 29.05 8.75
C SER A 7 -51.39 28.44 9.93
N ARG A 8 -50.17 27.95 9.67
CA ARG A 8 -49.22 27.53 10.71
C ARG A 8 -48.53 28.75 11.33
N PRO A 9 -48.46 28.90 12.66
CA PRO A 9 -47.66 29.96 13.27
C PRO A 9 -46.17 29.63 13.18
N ARG A 10 -45.37 30.62 12.80
CA ARG A 10 -43.90 30.57 12.79
C ARG A 10 -43.39 30.52 14.24
N ALA A 11 -42.75 29.43 14.63
CA ALA A 11 -42.05 29.35 15.91
C ALA A 11 -40.70 30.07 15.83
N SER A 12 -40.52 31.06 16.69
CA SER A 12 -39.30 31.82 16.94
C SER A 12 -38.22 30.93 17.58
N LYS A 13 -36.96 31.17 17.17
CA LYS A 13 -35.75 30.61 17.78
C LYS A 13 -35.66 30.97 19.27
N ALA A 14 -35.98 30.00 20.12
CA ALA A 14 -35.48 29.91 21.49
C ALA A 14 -35.38 28.41 21.79
N GLU A 15 -34.15 27.90 21.86
CA GLU A 15 -33.87 26.54 22.30
C GLU A 15 -34.41 26.36 23.72
N SER A 16 -35.57 25.71 23.84
CA SER A 16 -36.08 25.19 25.09
C SER A 16 -35.78 23.70 25.10
N PHE A 17 -35.15 23.24 26.18
CA PHE A 17 -34.79 21.85 26.44
C PHE A 17 -35.96 20.89 26.19
N VAL A 18 -35.75 19.85 25.35
CA VAL A 18 -36.74 18.79 25.11
C VAL A 18 -36.08 17.39 25.15
N ASP A 19 -36.60 16.59 26.08
CA ASP A 19 -36.53 15.12 26.25
C ASP A 19 -35.21 14.43 26.64
N ASN A 20 -35.12 14.05 27.93
CA ASN A 20 -34.15 13.05 28.40
C ASN A 20 -34.42 11.64 27.85
N LYS A 21 -35.67 11.31 27.43
CA LYS A 21 -35.98 10.02 26.78
C LYS A 21 -35.17 9.79 25.51
N ARG A 22 -34.97 10.85 24.70
CA ARG A 22 -34.14 10.78 23.49
C ARG A 22 -32.68 10.40 23.79
N LYS A 23 -32.13 10.78 24.95
CA LYS A 23 -30.73 10.46 25.30
C LYS A 23 -30.51 8.98 25.59
N GLU A 24 -31.46 8.32 26.25
CA GLU A 24 -31.41 6.87 26.48
C GLU A 24 -31.64 6.07 25.19
N ASP A 25 -32.58 6.53 24.37
CA ASP A 25 -32.89 5.93 23.07
C ASP A 25 -31.70 6.04 22.10
N ILE A 26 -30.98 7.17 22.07
CA ILE A 26 -29.80 7.35 21.21
C ILE A 26 -28.64 6.44 21.66
N ARG A 27 -28.41 6.30 22.96
CA ARG A 27 -27.33 5.44 23.48
C ARG A 27 -27.58 3.97 23.13
N SER A 28 -28.81 3.50 23.34
CA SER A 28 -29.19 2.14 22.99
C SER A 28 -29.13 1.90 21.47
N ALA A 29 -29.58 2.87 20.66
CA ALA A 29 -29.45 2.81 19.20
C ALA A 29 -27.99 2.73 18.73
N ASN A 30 -27.09 3.52 19.34
CA ASN A 30 -25.66 3.49 19.03
C ASN A 30 -25.00 2.16 19.40
N ILE A 31 -25.30 1.64 20.59
CA ILE A 31 -24.82 0.32 21.05
C ILE A 31 -25.31 -0.78 20.11
N ASN A 32 -26.60 -0.77 19.75
CA ASN A 32 -27.19 -1.79 18.88
C ASN A 32 -26.56 -1.77 17.48
N ALA A 33 -26.31 -0.59 16.90
CA ALA A 33 -25.68 -0.47 15.59
C ALA A 33 -24.22 -0.95 15.58
N ALA A 34 -23.42 -0.52 16.55
CA ALA A 34 -22.03 -0.98 16.68
C ALA A 34 -21.96 -2.49 16.94
N ARG A 35 -22.89 -3.03 17.73
CA ARG A 35 -23.01 -4.47 17.97
C ARG A 35 -23.41 -5.25 16.73
N ALA A 36 -24.35 -4.76 15.93
CA ALA A 36 -24.75 -5.42 14.68
C ALA A 36 -23.55 -5.56 13.72
N VAL A 37 -22.71 -4.53 13.64
CA VAL A 37 -21.45 -4.58 12.87
C VAL A 37 -20.47 -5.61 13.46
N ALA A 38 -20.30 -5.63 14.78
CA ALA A 38 -19.44 -6.61 15.43
C ALA A 38 -19.93 -8.06 15.21
N ASP A 39 -21.23 -8.31 15.29
CA ASP A 39 -21.82 -9.64 15.06
C ASP A 39 -21.66 -10.09 13.59
N ALA A 40 -21.70 -9.16 12.63
CA ALA A 40 -21.45 -9.48 11.21
C ALA A 40 -20.01 -9.97 10.98
N VAL A 41 -19.03 -9.30 11.61
CA VAL A 41 -17.59 -9.60 11.47
C VAL A 41 -17.16 -10.78 12.36
N ARG A 42 -17.89 -11.06 13.46
CA ARG A 42 -17.57 -12.12 14.43
C ARG A 42 -17.44 -13.51 13.80
N THR A 43 -18.21 -13.80 12.76
CA THR A 43 -18.17 -15.10 12.06
C THR A 43 -16.91 -15.31 11.21
N SER A 44 -16.07 -14.28 11.06
CA SER A 44 -14.75 -14.36 10.42
C SER A 44 -13.60 -14.48 11.42
N LEU A 45 -13.87 -14.58 12.73
CA LEU A 45 -12.82 -14.68 13.73
C LEU A 45 -12.25 -16.11 13.84
N GLY A 46 -10.92 -16.21 13.79
CA GLY A 46 -10.15 -17.42 14.07
C GLY A 46 -9.96 -18.35 12.85
N PRO A 47 -9.27 -19.49 13.01
CA PRO A 47 -8.93 -20.41 11.91
C PRO A 47 -10.12 -21.08 11.23
N LYS A 48 -11.27 -21.15 11.92
CA LYS A 48 -12.55 -21.61 11.35
C LYS A 48 -13.46 -20.46 10.91
N GLY A 49 -12.93 -19.24 10.89
CA GLY A 49 -13.63 -18.06 10.41
C GLY A 49 -13.94 -18.18 8.92
N MET A 50 -15.13 -17.77 8.52
CA MET A 50 -15.54 -17.79 7.12
C MET A 50 -15.20 -16.49 6.40
N ASP A 51 -14.71 -16.62 5.18
CA ASP A 51 -14.50 -15.49 4.28
C ASP A 51 -15.82 -14.82 3.93
N LYS A 52 -15.79 -13.50 3.79
CA LYS A 52 -16.92 -12.68 3.35
C LYS A 52 -16.70 -12.25 1.92
N MET A 53 -17.66 -12.58 1.07
CA MET A 53 -17.79 -12.02 -0.26
C MET A 53 -18.58 -10.71 -0.16
N ILE A 54 -17.97 -9.61 -0.60
CA ILE A 54 -18.55 -8.27 -0.60
C ILE A 54 -18.60 -7.81 -2.05
N SER A 55 -19.79 -7.44 -2.51
CA SER A 55 -19.98 -6.76 -3.79
C SER A 55 -20.05 -5.27 -3.54
N THR A 56 -19.16 -4.50 -4.17
CA THR A 56 -19.22 -3.03 -4.12
C THR A 56 -20.31 -2.51 -5.07
N ALA A 57 -20.69 -1.23 -4.92
CA ALA A 57 -21.60 -0.55 -5.83
C ALA A 57 -21.06 -0.46 -7.28
N SER A 58 -19.73 -0.54 -7.46
CA SER A 58 -19.08 -0.58 -8.77
C SER A 58 -19.11 -1.96 -9.44
N GLY A 59 -19.67 -2.97 -8.78
CA GLY A 59 -19.70 -4.36 -9.28
C GLY A 59 -18.40 -5.13 -9.07
N GLU A 60 -17.45 -4.57 -8.29
CA GLU A 60 -16.24 -5.29 -7.90
C GLU A 60 -16.56 -6.28 -6.78
N VAL A 61 -16.20 -7.55 -6.97
CA VAL A 61 -16.37 -8.60 -5.97
C VAL A 61 -15.06 -8.83 -5.23
N ILE A 62 -15.07 -8.61 -3.92
CA ILE A 62 -13.93 -8.79 -3.03
C ILE A 62 -14.26 -9.90 -2.05
N ILE A 63 -13.38 -10.90 -1.94
CA ILE A 63 -13.50 -11.99 -0.98
C ILE A 63 -12.39 -11.81 0.05
N THR A 64 -12.73 -11.66 1.33
CA THR A 64 -11.75 -11.44 2.39
C THR A 64 -12.20 -11.97 3.74
N ASN A 65 -11.24 -12.39 4.55
CA ASN A 65 -11.41 -12.74 5.96
C ASN A 65 -11.07 -11.55 6.90
N ASP A 66 -10.30 -10.59 6.40
CA ASP A 66 -9.78 -9.50 7.22
C ASP A 66 -10.88 -8.49 7.59
N GLY A 67 -11.10 -8.32 8.90
CA GLY A 67 -12.10 -7.42 9.46
C GLY A 67 -11.93 -5.97 8.99
N ALA A 68 -10.69 -5.48 8.85
CA ALA A 68 -10.47 -4.12 8.37
C ALA A 68 -10.93 -3.95 6.91
N THR A 69 -10.57 -4.89 6.04
CA THR A 69 -11.01 -4.88 4.64
C THR A 69 -12.53 -5.03 4.51
N ILE A 70 -13.16 -5.90 5.32
CA ILE A 70 -14.62 -6.07 5.36
C ILE A 70 -15.31 -4.75 5.70
N LEU A 71 -14.89 -4.13 6.81
CA LEU A 71 -15.48 -2.90 7.33
C LEU A 71 -15.22 -1.69 6.44
N ASN A 72 -14.08 -1.62 5.77
CA ASN A 72 -13.74 -0.53 4.86
C ASN A 72 -14.57 -0.51 3.58
N LYS A 73 -15.07 -1.68 3.16
CA LYS A 73 -15.87 -1.84 1.95
C LYS A 73 -17.37 -1.83 2.24
N MET A 74 -17.77 -1.96 3.50
CA MET A 74 -19.16 -1.86 3.93
C MET A 74 -19.58 -0.39 4.02
N ASP A 75 -20.71 -0.04 3.40
CA ASP A 75 -21.28 1.30 3.54
C ASP A 75 -22.11 1.36 4.83
N VAL A 76 -21.65 2.20 5.76
CA VAL A 76 -22.20 2.29 7.12
C VAL A 76 -22.74 3.69 7.35
N LEU A 77 -24.05 3.81 7.53
CA LEU A 77 -24.70 5.12 7.71
C LEU A 77 -24.53 5.67 9.13
N GLN A 78 -24.62 4.81 10.16
CA GLN A 78 -24.66 5.25 11.55
C GLN A 78 -23.26 5.60 12.10
N PRO A 79 -23.08 6.77 12.76
CA PRO A 79 -21.76 7.20 13.24
C PRO A 79 -21.08 6.22 14.21
N ALA A 80 -21.82 5.63 15.14
CA ALA A 80 -21.28 4.65 16.08
C ALA A 80 -20.69 3.41 15.38
N ALA A 81 -21.26 3.03 14.25
CA ALA A 81 -20.78 1.92 13.45
C ALA A 81 -19.59 2.35 12.56
N LYS A 82 -19.51 3.60 12.10
CA LYS A 82 -18.29 4.17 11.48
C LYS A 82 -17.09 4.16 12.44
N MET A 83 -17.31 4.43 13.72
CA MET A 83 -16.25 4.33 14.74
C MET A 83 -15.66 2.91 14.82
N MET A 84 -16.47 1.86 14.61
CA MET A 84 -15.96 0.47 14.56
C MET A 84 -15.04 0.24 13.36
N VAL A 85 -15.36 0.87 12.21
CA VAL A 85 -14.50 0.84 11.02
C VAL A 85 -13.16 1.52 11.30
N GLU A 86 -13.18 2.71 11.90
CA GLU A 86 -11.98 3.46 12.26
C GLU A 86 -11.12 2.73 13.29
N LEU A 87 -11.74 2.10 14.29
CA LEU A 87 -11.06 1.26 15.28
C LEU A 87 -10.35 0.07 14.61
N SER A 88 -10.97 -0.57 13.63
CA SER A 88 -10.33 -1.64 12.86
C SER A 88 -9.17 -1.13 12.00
N LYS A 89 -9.30 0.05 11.39
CA LYS A 89 -8.21 0.70 10.63
C LYS A 89 -7.03 1.08 11.52
N SER A 90 -7.30 1.59 12.72
CA SER A 90 -6.29 1.94 13.71
C SER A 90 -5.51 0.70 14.16
N GLN A 91 -6.19 -0.42 14.39
CA GLN A 91 -5.53 -1.68 14.71
C GLN A 91 -4.69 -2.21 13.54
N ASP A 92 -5.18 -2.09 12.31
CA ASP A 92 -4.44 -2.48 11.10
C ASP A 92 -3.20 -1.58 10.86
N SER A 93 -3.26 -0.30 11.22
CA SER A 93 -2.12 0.62 11.12
C SER A 93 -1.16 0.53 12.30
N ALA A 94 -1.60 0.10 13.47
CA ALA A 94 -0.78 -0.04 14.68
C ALA A 94 -0.13 -1.43 14.79
N ALA A 95 -0.90 -2.51 14.79
CA ALA A 95 -0.40 -3.88 14.94
C ALA A 95 -0.47 -4.69 13.63
N GLY A 96 -1.47 -4.45 12.78
CA GLY A 96 -1.65 -5.20 11.53
C GLY A 96 -2.21 -6.62 11.70
N ASP A 97 -2.54 -7.01 12.93
CA ASP A 97 -3.26 -8.22 13.31
C ASP A 97 -4.34 -7.88 14.36
N GLY A 98 -5.32 -8.77 14.53
CA GLY A 98 -6.39 -8.61 15.50
C GLY A 98 -7.44 -7.55 15.09
N THR A 99 -7.49 -7.17 13.82
CA THR A 99 -8.49 -6.23 13.26
C THR A 99 -9.92 -6.70 13.53
N THR A 100 -10.18 -7.98 13.31
CA THR A 100 -11.45 -8.65 13.65
C THR A 100 -11.65 -8.72 15.17
N THR A 101 -10.61 -9.05 15.93
CA THR A 101 -10.69 -9.23 17.39
C THR A 101 -11.06 -7.93 18.10
N VAL A 102 -10.47 -6.80 17.72
CA VAL A 102 -10.73 -5.51 18.36
C VAL A 102 -12.18 -5.07 18.17
N VAL A 103 -12.77 -5.35 17.00
CA VAL A 103 -14.17 -5.04 16.67
C VAL A 103 -15.12 -5.93 17.48
N VAL A 104 -14.83 -7.23 17.56
CA VAL A 104 -15.62 -8.18 18.36
C VAL A 104 -15.55 -7.86 19.85
N LEU A 105 -14.37 -7.50 20.35
CA LEU A 105 -14.16 -7.09 21.74
C LEU A 105 -14.95 -5.82 22.06
N ALA A 106 -14.89 -4.80 21.20
CA ALA A 106 -15.66 -3.58 21.35
C ALA A 106 -17.17 -3.87 21.39
N GLY A 107 -17.69 -4.73 20.49
CA GLY A 107 -19.08 -5.16 20.51
C GLY A 107 -19.48 -5.90 21.79
N ALA A 108 -18.59 -6.75 22.32
CA ALA A 108 -18.81 -7.46 23.58
C ALA A 108 -18.84 -6.51 24.79
N LEU A 109 -17.92 -5.54 24.86
CA LEU A 109 -17.89 -4.52 25.90
C LEU A 109 -19.16 -3.67 25.88
N LEU A 110 -19.60 -3.24 24.69
CA LEU A 110 -20.84 -2.48 24.54
C LEU A 110 -22.08 -3.27 25.01
N ARG A 111 -22.11 -4.59 24.81
CA ARG A 111 -23.18 -5.46 25.33
C ARG A 111 -23.20 -5.46 26.86
N VAL A 112 -22.06 -5.54 27.52
CA VAL A 112 -21.97 -5.49 28.99
C VAL A 112 -22.37 -4.10 29.49
N CYS A 113 -21.91 -3.04 28.83
CA CYS A 113 -22.31 -1.66 29.14
C CYS A 113 -23.84 -1.49 29.07
N GLN A 114 -24.51 -2.10 28.09
CA GLN A 114 -25.97 -2.05 27.98
C GLN A 114 -26.67 -2.66 29.21
N THR A 115 -26.16 -3.78 29.73
CA THR A 115 -26.68 -4.41 30.96
C THR A 115 -26.46 -3.51 32.18
N LEU A 116 -25.26 -2.92 32.33
CA LEU A 116 -24.92 -2.03 33.44
C LEU A 116 -25.76 -0.74 33.42
N LEU A 117 -26.03 -0.19 32.23
CA LEU A 117 -26.94 0.94 32.05
C LEU A 117 -28.38 0.56 32.43
N GLY A 118 -28.82 -0.65 32.08
CA GLY A 118 -30.13 -1.18 32.48
C GLY A 118 -30.27 -1.36 34.00
N SER A 119 -29.16 -1.56 34.72
CA SER A 119 -29.11 -1.58 36.19
C SER A 119 -29.04 -0.18 36.83
N GLY A 120 -29.09 0.90 36.04
CA GLY A 120 -29.10 2.28 36.53
C GLY A 120 -27.73 2.88 36.87
N ILE A 121 -26.62 2.24 36.45
CA ILE A 121 -25.27 2.76 36.70
C ILE A 121 -24.99 3.95 35.76
N HIS A 122 -24.43 5.03 36.31
CA HIS A 122 -24.13 6.24 35.53
C HIS A 122 -23.03 5.97 34.47
N PRO A 123 -23.20 6.41 33.19
CA PRO A 123 -22.26 6.11 32.10
C PRO A 123 -20.81 6.48 32.39
N THR A 124 -20.57 7.59 33.10
CA THR A 124 -19.21 8.03 33.47
C THR A 124 -18.50 7.01 34.35
N VAL A 125 -19.20 6.40 35.31
CA VAL A 125 -18.63 5.39 36.20
C VAL A 125 -18.22 4.14 35.41
N ILE A 126 -19.02 3.75 34.42
CA ILE A 126 -18.71 2.64 33.51
C ILE A 126 -17.46 2.97 32.68
N SER A 127 -17.37 4.17 32.13
CA SER A 127 -16.21 4.63 31.36
C SER A 127 -14.92 4.62 32.19
N ASP A 128 -14.97 5.18 33.41
CA ASP A 128 -13.82 5.21 34.32
C ASP A 128 -13.37 3.81 34.73
N ALA A 129 -14.33 2.91 34.97
CA ALA A 129 -14.05 1.52 35.30
C ALA A 129 -13.40 0.76 34.13
N LEU A 130 -13.86 0.98 32.89
CA LEU A 130 -13.23 0.40 31.70
C LEU A 130 -11.81 0.91 31.50
N HIS A 131 -11.55 2.19 31.76
CA HIS A 131 -10.21 2.76 31.62
C HIS A 131 -9.22 2.15 32.63
N LYS A 132 -9.62 2.03 33.90
CA LYS A 132 -8.83 1.36 34.94
C LYS A 132 -8.60 -0.11 34.64
N SER A 133 -9.62 -0.79 34.13
CA SER A 133 -9.55 -2.21 33.76
C SER A 133 -8.62 -2.42 32.56
N CYS A 134 -8.63 -1.51 31.58
CA CYS A 134 -7.73 -1.54 30.44
C CYS A 134 -6.26 -1.44 30.86
N ALA A 135 -5.92 -0.45 31.69
CA ALA A 135 -4.57 -0.27 32.22
C ALA A 135 -4.08 -1.55 32.93
N LYS A 136 -4.91 -2.10 33.83
CA LYS A 136 -4.54 -3.33 34.54
C LYS A 136 -4.42 -4.55 33.64
N SER A 137 -5.25 -4.64 32.59
CA SER A 137 -5.19 -5.73 31.62
C SER A 137 -3.88 -5.67 30.81
N VAL A 138 -3.42 -4.48 30.45
CA VAL A 138 -2.11 -4.30 29.77
C VAL A 138 -0.97 -4.77 30.66
N ASP A 139 -0.98 -4.42 31.95
CA ASP A 139 0.05 -4.90 32.90
C ASP A 139 0.08 -6.43 32.98
N ILE A 140 -1.09 -7.07 33.06
CA ILE A 140 -1.21 -8.53 33.15
C ILE A 140 -0.72 -9.19 31.87
N LEU A 141 -1.13 -8.68 30.70
CA LEU A 141 -0.70 -9.21 29.41
C LEU A 141 0.81 -9.06 29.20
N THR A 142 1.39 -7.95 29.67
CA THR A 142 2.84 -7.71 29.60
C THR A 142 3.60 -8.65 30.53
N ALA A 143 3.08 -8.93 31.73
CA ALA A 143 3.66 -9.89 32.67
C ALA A 143 3.58 -11.34 32.17
N MET A 144 2.57 -11.67 31.37
CA MET A 144 2.40 -13.00 30.74
C MET A 144 3.17 -13.15 29.43
N ALA A 145 3.67 -12.06 28.85
CA ALA A 145 4.32 -12.07 27.55
C ALA A 145 5.68 -12.78 27.62
N VAL A 146 5.93 -13.70 26.69
CA VAL A 146 7.24 -14.34 26.53
C VAL A 146 8.09 -13.47 25.61
N PRO A 147 9.24 -12.93 26.08
CA PRO A 147 10.10 -12.11 25.23
C PRO A 147 10.77 -12.97 24.17
N VAL A 148 10.71 -12.52 22.91
CA VAL A 148 11.35 -13.18 21.76
C VAL A 148 12.46 -12.28 21.23
N GLU A 149 13.64 -12.86 20.98
CA GLU A 149 14.76 -12.18 20.35
C GLU A 149 14.62 -12.17 18.82
N LEU A 150 15.13 -11.13 18.15
CA LEU A 150 15.05 -11.02 16.69
C LEU A 150 16.03 -11.96 15.98
N THR A 151 17.01 -12.47 16.71
CA THR A 151 18.00 -13.45 16.27
C THR A 151 17.40 -14.86 16.17
N ASP A 152 16.31 -15.13 16.89
CA ASP A 152 15.64 -16.43 16.87
C ASP A 152 14.66 -16.54 15.70
N ARG A 153 15.21 -16.97 14.56
CA ARG A 153 14.44 -17.19 13.33
C ARG A 153 13.30 -18.20 13.52
N ASP A 154 13.49 -19.24 14.33
CA ASP A 154 12.49 -20.31 14.47
C ASP A 154 11.26 -19.83 15.23
N SER A 155 11.46 -19.03 16.29
CA SER A 155 10.34 -18.41 17.02
C SER A 155 9.60 -17.37 16.18
N LEU A 156 10.32 -16.61 15.34
CA LEU A 156 9.69 -15.67 14.39
C LEU A 156 8.86 -16.41 13.34
N VAL A 157 9.37 -17.52 12.78
CA VAL A 157 8.65 -18.32 11.79
C VAL A 157 7.40 -18.95 12.41
N LYS A 158 7.48 -19.50 13.63
CA LYS A 158 6.30 -20.02 14.34
C LYS A 158 5.25 -18.95 14.60
N SER A 159 5.68 -17.75 14.99
CA SER A 159 4.79 -16.61 15.22
C SER A 159 4.10 -16.19 13.92
N ALA A 160 4.87 -16.01 12.84
CA ALA A 160 4.35 -15.67 11.52
C ALA A 160 3.39 -16.76 10.97
N SER A 161 3.72 -18.04 11.15
CA SER A 161 2.86 -19.16 10.75
C SER A 161 1.52 -19.14 11.49
N THR A 162 1.54 -18.92 12.81
CA THR A 162 0.32 -18.84 13.64
C THR A 162 -0.60 -17.71 13.15
N SER A 163 -0.03 -16.56 12.83
CA SER A 163 -0.72 -15.40 12.26
C SER A 163 -1.30 -15.64 10.85
N LEU A 164 -0.71 -16.54 10.06
CA LEU A 164 -1.20 -16.88 8.72
C LEU A 164 -2.26 -17.98 8.72
N ASN A 165 -2.37 -18.77 9.79
CA ASN A 165 -3.28 -19.93 9.87
C ASN A 165 -4.76 -19.58 9.73
N SER A 166 -5.16 -18.35 10.07
CA SER A 166 -6.54 -17.87 9.89
C SER A 166 -6.86 -17.38 8.48
N LYS A 167 -5.86 -17.32 7.59
CA LYS A 167 -6.02 -16.81 6.22
C LYS A 167 -6.06 -17.97 5.22
N VAL A 168 -6.54 -17.68 4.01
CA VAL A 168 -6.59 -18.64 2.90
C VAL A 168 -5.21 -19.19 2.52
N VAL A 169 -4.14 -18.47 2.86
CA VAL A 169 -2.76 -18.89 2.68
C VAL A 169 -2.23 -19.83 3.76
N SER A 170 -3.06 -20.31 4.69
CA SER A 170 -2.67 -21.23 5.77
C SER A 170 -1.99 -22.49 5.24
N GLN A 171 -2.46 -23.04 4.12
CA GLN A 171 -1.88 -24.20 3.44
C GLN A 171 -0.44 -23.95 2.95
N TYR A 172 -0.12 -22.69 2.62
CA TYR A 172 1.18 -22.24 2.12
C TYR A 172 2.01 -21.55 3.22
N SER A 173 1.59 -21.63 4.47
CA SER A 173 2.28 -20.97 5.60
C SER A 173 3.71 -21.45 5.77
N THR A 174 4.00 -22.71 5.43
CA THR A 174 5.35 -23.30 5.47
C THR A 174 6.34 -22.60 4.54
N LEU A 175 5.88 -22.09 3.39
CA LEU A 175 6.72 -21.33 2.46
C LEU A 175 6.72 -19.83 2.82
N LEU A 176 5.53 -19.29 3.09
CA LEU A 176 5.33 -17.86 3.23
C LEU A 176 5.82 -17.30 4.56
N ALA A 177 5.78 -18.07 5.65
CA ALA A 177 6.27 -17.63 6.96
C ALA A 177 7.80 -17.44 6.97
N PRO A 178 8.63 -18.40 6.52
CA PRO A 178 10.07 -18.19 6.35
C PRO A 178 10.38 -17.00 5.45
N LEU A 179 9.69 -16.90 4.31
CA LEU A 179 9.90 -15.81 3.36
C LEU A 179 9.63 -14.43 3.98
N ALA A 180 8.57 -14.31 4.77
CA ALA A 180 8.26 -13.09 5.49
C ALA A 180 9.37 -12.72 6.47
N VAL A 181 9.84 -13.69 7.26
CA VAL A 181 10.90 -13.50 8.25
C VAL A 181 12.22 -13.11 7.58
N ASP A 182 12.60 -13.80 6.50
CA ASP A 182 13.83 -13.49 5.76
C ASP A 182 13.78 -12.07 5.15
N ALA A 183 12.61 -11.63 4.66
CA ALA A 183 12.42 -10.26 4.17
C ALA A 183 12.43 -9.20 5.28
N VAL A 184 12.07 -9.55 6.52
CA VAL A 184 12.22 -8.64 7.66
C VAL A 184 13.68 -8.54 8.08
N LEU A 185 14.36 -9.68 8.21
CA LEU A 185 15.75 -9.76 8.65
C LEU A 185 16.70 -9.00 7.72
N SER A 186 16.41 -8.94 6.42
CA SER A 186 17.19 -8.15 5.44
C SER A 186 17.01 -6.64 5.58
N VAL A 187 15.92 -6.17 6.19
CA VAL A 187 15.59 -4.74 6.31
C VAL A 187 15.96 -4.16 7.68
N ILE A 188 16.10 -5.01 8.71
CA ILE A 188 16.42 -4.57 10.08
C ILE A 188 17.73 -3.77 10.13
N ASP A 189 17.67 -2.63 10.80
CA ASP A 189 18.85 -1.84 11.15
C ASP A 189 19.53 -2.41 12.41
N PRO A 190 20.82 -2.79 12.38
CA PRO A 190 21.57 -3.10 13.59
C PRO A 190 21.62 -1.95 14.60
N GLU A 191 21.54 -0.69 14.18
CA GLU A 191 21.56 0.47 15.08
C GLU A 191 20.20 0.75 15.74
N LYS A 192 19.10 0.37 15.08
CA LYS A 192 17.72 0.55 15.56
C LYS A 192 16.87 -0.69 15.26
N PRO A 193 17.09 -1.80 15.99
CA PRO A 193 16.39 -3.05 15.73
C PRO A 193 14.88 -3.00 16.05
N GLU A 194 14.40 -1.92 16.67
CA GLU A 194 13.01 -1.78 17.13
C GLU A 194 12.08 -1.17 16.08
N ILE A 195 12.61 -0.45 15.08
CA ILE A 195 11.81 0.27 14.09
C ILE A 195 12.05 -0.38 12.73
N VAL A 196 11.07 -1.13 12.26
CA VAL A 196 11.07 -1.67 10.89
C VAL A 196 9.98 -0.98 10.08
N ASP A 197 10.39 -0.23 9.06
CA ASP A 197 9.47 0.44 8.16
C ASP A 197 8.92 -0.53 7.12
N LEU A 198 7.61 -0.74 7.15
CA LEU A 198 6.90 -1.59 6.18
C LEU A 198 7.07 -1.14 4.73
N ARG A 199 7.45 0.13 4.52
CA ARG A 199 7.66 0.73 3.19
C ARG A 199 8.90 0.20 2.50
N ASP A 200 9.86 -0.34 3.26
CA ASP A 200 11.10 -0.90 2.74
C ASP A 200 10.94 -2.36 2.29
N ILE A 201 9.77 -2.97 2.50
CA ILE A 201 9.42 -4.27 1.93
C ILE A 201 8.34 -4.07 0.87
N LYS A 202 8.74 -4.22 -0.40
CA LYS A 202 7.83 -4.09 -1.53
C LYS A 202 7.28 -5.44 -1.95
N ILE A 203 5.97 -5.56 -2.00
CA ILE A 203 5.30 -6.73 -2.56
C ILE A 203 4.83 -6.42 -3.97
N VAL A 204 5.30 -7.20 -4.92
CA VAL A 204 4.85 -7.14 -6.31
C VAL A 204 3.97 -8.34 -6.57
N LYS A 205 2.71 -8.10 -6.89
CA LYS A 205 1.73 -9.15 -7.18
C LYS A 205 1.65 -9.34 -8.69
N LYS A 206 1.99 -10.54 -9.18
CA LYS A 206 1.84 -10.89 -10.60
C LYS A 206 0.87 -12.04 -10.77
N LEU A 207 -0.10 -11.85 -11.66
CA LEU A 207 -1.04 -12.89 -12.05
C LEU A 207 -0.31 -14.04 -12.75
N GLY A 208 -0.71 -15.26 -12.40
CA GLY A 208 -0.24 -16.50 -13.01
C GLY A 208 0.79 -17.24 -12.17
N GLY A 209 0.95 -18.53 -12.47
CA GLY A 209 1.72 -19.48 -11.66
C GLY A 209 0.98 -19.96 -10.42
N THR A 210 1.72 -20.56 -9.52
CA THR A 210 1.23 -21.04 -8.22
C THR A 210 1.72 -20.14 -7.08
N VAL A 211 1.12 -20.28 -5.90
CA VAL A 211 1.62 -19.59 -4.70
C VAL A 211 3.01 -20.09 -4.32
N ASP A 212 3.34 -21.35 -4.67
CA ASP A 212 4.65 -21.96 -4.43
C ASP A 212 5.78 -21.30 -5.23
N ASP A 213 5.46 -20.64 -6.35
CA ASP A 213 6.44 -19.89 -7.15
C ASP A 213 6.85 -18.54 -6.50
N THR A 214 6.26 -18.20 -5.35
CA THR A 214 6.54 -16.95 -4.62
C THR A 214 7.92 -17.01 -3.98
N HIS A 215 8.75 -16.01 -4.28
CA HIS A 215 10.11 -15.92 -3.76
C HIS A 215 10.50 -14.47 -3.46
N THR A 216 11.44 -14.30 -2.53
CA THR A 216 12.15 -13.04 -2.30
C THR A 216 13.15 -12.81 -3.42
N VAL A 217 13.25 -11.57 -3.88
CA VAL A 217 14.25 -11.14 -4.84
C VAL A 217 15.17 -10.15 -4.13
N ASN A 218 16.45 -10.49 -4.07
CA ASN A 218 17.51 -9.62 -3.55
C ASN A 218 17.78 -8.50 -4.56
N GLY A 219 16.91 -7.51 -4.56
CA GLY A 219 16.93 -6.37 -5.46
C GLY A 219 15.55 -5.77 -5.67
N LEU A 220 15.35 -5.21 -6.86
CA LEU A 220 14.17 -4.42 -7.20
C LEU A 220 13.36 -5.13 -8.28
N VAL A 221 12.06 -5.29 -8.03
CA VAL A 221 11.11 -5.88 -8.98
C VAL A 221 10.07 -4.85 -9.40
N PHE A 222 9.77 -4.80 -10.69
CA PHE A 222 8.66 -4.03 -11.23
C PHE A 222 7.70 -4.91 -12.02
N ASP A 223 6.42 -4.62 -11.87
CA ASP A 223 5.34 -5.21 -12.66
C ASP A 223 5.28 -4.66 -14.11
N LYS A 224 6.05 -3.59 -14.37
CA LYS A 224 6.03 -2.83 -15.62
C LYS A 224 6.86 -3.51 -16.69
N LYS A 225 6.38 -3.39 -17.93
CA LYS A 225 7.05 -3.90 -19.13
C LYS A 225 8.14 -2.94 -19.56
N VAL A 226 9.20 -3.48 -20.14
CA VAL A 226 10.19 -2.66 -20.86
C VAL A 226 9.55 -2.11 -22.13
N SER A 227 9.88 -0.87 -22.48
CA SER A 227 9.38 -0.27 -23.73
C SER A 227 10.06 -0.92 -24.94
N HIS A 228 9.38 -1.91 -25.55
CA HIS A 228 9.84 -2.61 -26.77
C HIS A 228 9.49 -1.89 -28.07
N ALA A 229 8.79 -0.75 -28.01
CA ALA A 229 8.26 -0.06 -29.19
C ALA A 229 9.30 0.24 -30.28
N ALA A 230 10.59 0.26 -29.94
CA ALA A 230 11.68 0.49 -30.86
C ALA A 230 12.78 -0.60 -30.87
N GLY A 231 12.51 -1.80 -30.34
CA GLY A 231 13.51 -2.89 -30.29
C GLY A 231 14.65 -2.64 -29.30
N GLY A 232 14.34 -2.06 -28.14
CA GLY A 232 15.30 -1.85 -27.05
C GLY A 232 15.81 -3.17 -26.44
N PRO A 233 16.95 -3.14 -25.72
CA PRO A 233 17.51 -4.33 -25.09
C PRO A 233 16.59 -4.86 -23.98
N THR A 234 16.39 -6.18 -23.94
CA THR A 234 15.61 -6.91 -22.92
C THR A 234 16.43 -7.27 -21.68
N ARG A 235 17.75 -7.39 -21.83
CA ARG A 235 18.71 -7.76 -20.80
C ARG A 235 19.94 -6.88 -20.90
N MET A 236 20.40 -6.36 -19.76
CA MET A 236 21.60 -5.54 -19.64
C MET A 236 22.42 -6.02 -18.45
N GLU A 237 23.70 -6.26 -18.70
CA GLU A 237 24.71 -6.58 -17.69
C GLU A 237 25.52 -5.32 -17.34
N ASN A 238 25.95 -5.20 -16.08
CA ASN A 238 26.66 -4.04 -15.53
C ASN A 238 25.92 -2.72 -15.85
N ALA A 239 24.65 -2.66 -15.45
CA ALA A 239 23.77 -1.55 -15.70
C ALA A 239 24.08 -0.36 -14.78
N LYS A 240 24.30 0.80 -15.40
CA LYS A 240 24.16 2.10 -14.74
C LYS A 240 22.73 2.59 -14.90
N ILE A 241 22.01 2.73 -13.78
CA ILE A 241 20.59 3.03 -13.73
C ILE A 241 20.41 4.51 -13.34
N ALA A 242 19.63 5.26 -14.11
CA ALA A 242 19.20 6.60 -13.73
C ALA A 242 17.70 6.63 -13.47
N VAL A 243 17.31 7.35 -12.42
CA VAL A 243 15.91 7.70 -12.16
C VAL A 243 15.67 9.13 -12.62
N ILE A 244 14.78 9.30 -13.60
CA ILE A 244 14.47 10.57 -14.23
C ILE A 244 13.06 11.01 -13.84
N GLN A 245 12.94 12.27 -13.41
CA GLN A 245 11.65 12.92 -13.11
C GLN A 245 11.18 13.86 -14.23
N PHE A 246 12.06 14.26 -15.15
CA PHE A 246 11.70 15.06 -16.32
C PHE A 246 11.21 14.19 -17.49
N GLN A 247 10.48 14.80 -18.42
CA GLN A 247 9.97 14.12 -19.61
C GLN A 247 10.97 14.19 -20.77
N ILE A 248 11.08 13.11 -21.55
CA ILE A 248 11.87 13.06 -22.80
C ILE A 248 10.92 13.31 -23.98
N SER A 249 10.36 14.51 -24.02
CA SER A 249 9.42 14.96 -25.05
C SER A 249 9.94 16.19 -25.78
N PRO A 250 9.36 16.54 -26.95
CA PRO A 250 9.58 17.85 -27.56
C PRO A 250 9.29 18.97 -26.55
N PRO A 251 9.95 20.13 -26.70
CA PRO A 251 9.77 21.27 -25.81
C PRO A 251 8.34 21.78 -25.95
N LYS A 252 7.51 21.48 -24.96
CA LYS A 252 6.19 22.08 -24.78
C LYS A 252 6.26 23.00 -23.56
N THR A 253 5.54 24.11 -23.59
CA THR A 253 5.32 24.93 -22.40
C THR A 253 4.13 24.38 -21.62
N ASP A 254 4.07 24.65 -20.30
CA ASP A 254 2.89 24.24 -19.50
C ASP A 254 1.67 25.10 -19.82
N ILE A 255 1.90 26.29 -20.35
CA ILE A 255 0.88 27.18 -20.89
C ILE A 255 0.61 26.78 -22.33
N GLU A 256 -0.66 26.75 -22.72
CA GLU A 256 -1.09 26.52 -24.10
C GLU A 256 -0.42 27.55 -25.03
N GLN A 257 0.54 27.08 -25.81
CA GLN A 257 1.18 27.86 -26.87
C GLN A 257 0.80 27.25 -28.22
N SER A 258 0.19 28.07 -29.07
CA SER A 258 -0.08 27.70 -30.46
C SER A 258 1.09 28.17 -31.33
N ILE A 259 1.76 27.21 -31.98
CA ILE A 259 2.77 27.51 -33.00
C ILE A 259 2.02 27.68 -34.31
N VAL A 260 1.94 28.92 -34.82
CA VAL A 260 1.34 29.20 -36.13
C VAL A 260 2.39 28.93 -37.20
N VAL A 261 2.13 27.94 -38.04
CA VAL A 261 3.01 27.58 -39.15
C VAL A 261 2.45 28.18 -40.43
N SER A 262 3.12 29.20 -40.98
CA SER A 262 2.66 29.92 -42.18
C SER A 262 3.25 29.37 -43.48
N ASP A 263 4.38 28.68 -43.40
CA ASP A 263 5.11 28.16 -44.57
C ASP A 263 5.57 26.71 -44.37
N TYR A 264 5.63 25.94 -45.46
CA TYR A 264 6.09 24.55 -45.46
C TYR A 264 7.55 24.43 -45.02
N THR A 265 8.40 25.41 -45.35
CA THR A 265 9.80 25.41 -44.92
C THR A 265 9.96 25.55 -43.41
N GLN A 266 9.03 26.25 -42.75
CA GLN A 266 8.99 26.38 -41.29
C GLN A 266 8.60 25.05 -40.65
N MET A 267 7.67 24.31 -41.25
CA MET A 267 7.26 22.99 -40.75
C MET A 267 8.44 22.01 -40.69
N ASP A 268 9.27 21.94 -41.75
CA ASP A 268 10.45 21.06 -41.77
C ASP A 268 11.54 21.52 -40.78
N ARG A 269 11.69 22.82 -40.54
CA ARG A 269 12.59 23.35 -39.50
C ARG A 269 12.16 22.91 -38.11
N ILE A 270 10.86 23.04 -37.79
CA ILE A 270 10.32 22.62 -36.48
C ILE A 270 10.57 21.13 -36.26
N LEU A 271 10.26 20.27 -37.24
CA LEU A 271 10.51 18.83 -37.14
C LEU A 271 12.00 18.48 -37.00
N LYS A 272 12.91 19.27 -37.57
CA LYS A 272 14.36 19.11 -37.38
C LYS A 272 14.80 19.55 -35.99
N GLU A 273 14.28 20.66 -35.48
CA GLU A 273 14.58 21.16 -34.14
C GLU A 273 14.08 20.22 -33.04
N GLU A 274 12.86 19.71 -33.13
CA GLU A 274 12.32 18.74 -32.18
C GLU A 274 13.20 17.47 -32.11
N ARG A 275 13.61 16.97 -33.29
CA ARG A 275 14.52 15.82 -33.38
C ARG A 275 15.87 16.12 -32.76
N ASN A 276 16.46 17.28 -33.08
CA ASN A 276 17.75 17.70 -32.55
C ASN A 276 17.72 17.90 -31.04
N TYR A 277 16.62 18.43 -30.50
CA TYR A 277 16.42 18.60 -29.07
C TYR A 277 16.45 17.26 -28.33
N ILE A 278 15.65 16.29 -28.78
CA ILE A 278 15.61 14.93 -28.21
C ILE A 278 16.97 14.25 -28.35
N LEU A 279 17.60 14.35 -29.52
CA LEU A 279 18.91 13.74 -29.79
C LEU A 279 20.01 14.38 -28.93
N GLY A 280 19.94 15.68 -28.66
CA GLY A 280 20.82 16.40 -27.73
C GLY A 280 20.70 15.88 -26.30
N MET A 281 19.48 15.66 -25.80
CA MET A 281 19.26 15.06 -24.48
C MET A 281 19.83 13.65 -24.39
N ILE A 282 19.57 12.81 -25.40
CA ILE A 282 20.06 11.41 -25.41
C ILE A 282 21.58 11.34 -25.49
N LYS A 283 22.23 12.26 -26.24
CA LYS A 283 23.70 12.38 -26.25
C LYS A 283 24.26 12.68 -24.86
N LYS A 284 23.64 13.59 -24.10
CA LYS A 284 24.04 13.90 -22.71
C LYS A 284 23.88 12.67 -21.80
N ILE A 285 22.76 11.96 -21.91
CA ILE A 285 22.53 10.71 -21.16
C ILE A 285 23.61 9.68 -21.49
N LYS A 286 23.86 9.46 -22.78
CA LYS A 286 24.86 8.49 -23.24
C LYS A 286 26.28 8.86 -22.82
N ALA A 287 26.62 10.15 -22.77
CA ALA A 287 27.93 10.62 -22.33
C ALA A 287 28.27 10.22 -20.88
N THR A 288 27.27 10.08 -20.01
CA THR A 288 27.49 9.57 -18.64
C THR A 288 27.67 8.05 -18.55
N GLY A 289 27.45 7.33 -19.64
CA GLY A 289 27.47 5.86 -19.69
C GLY A 289 26.24 5.20 -19.06
N CYS A 290 25.11 5.91 -18.98
CA CYS A 290 23.85 5.37 -18.47
C CYS A 290 23.27 4.32 -19.44
N ASN A 291 22.90 3.16 -18.91
CA ASN A 291 22.42 2.01 -19.69
C ASN A 291 20.94 1.71 -19.45
N VAL A 292 20.39 2.13 -18.30
CA VAL A 292 18.98 1.89 -17.93
C VAL A 292 18.36 3.19 -17.42
N LEU A 293 17.19 3.53 -17.94
CA LEU A 293 16.41 4.70 -17.55
C LEU A 293 15.07 4.30 -16.94
N LEU A 294 14.83 4.79 -15.73
CA LEU A 294 13.55 4.72 -15.04
C LEU A 294 12.89 6.09 -15.14
N ILE A 295 11.78 6.20 -15.86
CA ILE A 295 11.08 7.46 -16.10
C ILE A 295 9.82 7.51 -15.24
N GLN A 296 9.69 8.58 -14.45
CA GLN A 296 8.49 8.85 -13.67
C GLN A 296 7.27 9.03 -14.57
N LYS A 297 6.13 8.50 -14.14
CA LYS A 297 4.83 8.75 -14.78
C LYS A 297 4.51 10.25 -14.72
N SER A 298 4.39 10.85 -15.89
CA SER A 298 3.94 12.23 -16.05
C SER A 298 2.47 12.23 -16.47
N ILE A 299 1.64 13.02 -15.78
CA ILE A 299 0.19 13.12 -16.03
C ILE A 299 -0.11 14.31 -16.95
N LEU A 300 0.69 15.38 -16.85
CA LEU A 300 0.47 16.63 -17.60
C LEU A 300 0.96 16.53 -19.05
N ARG A 301 2.00 15.72 -19.28
CA ARG A 301 2.68 15.59 -20.57
C ARG A 301 3.11 14.16 -20.80
N ASP A 302 3.26 13.79 -22.07
CA ASP A 302 3.83 12.50 -22.45
C ASP A 302 5.26 12.39 -21.91
N ALA A 303 5.50 11.37 -21.06
CA ALA A 303 6.81 11.14 -20.46
C ALA A 303 7.88 10.76 -21.52
N VAL A 304 7.45 10.06 -22.57
CA VAL A 304 8.26 9.62 -23.70
C VAL A 304 7.43 9.70 -24.99
N THR A 305 8.09 10.05 -26.10
CA THR A 305 7.52 9.94 -27.45
C THR A 305 8.12 8.78 -28.23
N ASP A 306 7.44 8.28 -29.26
CA ASP A 306 7.95 7.17 -30.08
C ASP A 306 9.33 7.48 -30.70
N LEU A 307 9.53 8.74 -31.09
CA LEU A 307 10.80 9.24 -31.60
C LEU A 307 11.92 9.19 -30.55
N SER A 308 11.59 9.53 -29.29
CA SER A 308 12.54 9.41 -28.17
C SER A 308 12.91 7.95 -27.90
N LEU A 309 11.94 7.04 -27.92
CA LEU A 309 12.15 5.61 -27.71
C LEU A 309 13.02 5.02 -28.82
N HIS A 310 12.80 5.44 -30.08
CA HIS A 310 13.62 5.02 -31.21
C HIS A 310 15.10 5.41 -31.05
N TYR A 311 15.38 6.65 -30.64
CA TYR A 311 16.75 7.08 -30.41
C TYR A 311 17.39 6.45 -29.17
N LEU A 312 16.63 6.19 -28.11
CA LEU A 312 17.10 5.47 -26.93
C LEU A 312 17.43 4.00 -27.27
N ALA A 313 16.61 3.35 -28.08
CA ALA A 313 16.88 2.00 -28.58
C ALA A 313 18.16 1.96 -29.44
N LYS A 314 18.33 2.91 -30.37
CA LYS A 314 19.58 3.05 -31.16
C LYS A 314 20.80 3.33 -30.27
N ALA A 315 20.60 4.02 -29.14
CA ALA A 315 21.65 4.25 -28.16
C ALA A 315 21.99 3.01 -27.32
N LYS A 316 21.20 1.93 -27.40
CA LYS A 316 21.23 0.71 -26.57
C LYS A 316 20.91 0.97 -25.09
N ILE A 317 19.99 1.88 -24.82
CA ILE A 317 19.53 2.22 -23.47
C ILE A 317 18.18 1.55 -23.21
N MET A 318 18.08 0.79 -22.13
CA MET A 318 16.82 0.20 -21.67
C MET A 318 15.95 1.28 -21.01
N VAL A 319 14.67 1.32 -21.35
CA VAL A 319 13.74 2.34 -20.82
C VAL A 319 12.53 1.68 -20.18
N ILE A 320 12.31 1.99 -18.91
CA ILE A 320 11.07 1.66 -18.20
C ILE A 320 10.32 2.96 -17.96
N LYS A 321 9.12 3.04 -18.53
CA LYS A 321 8.23 4.19 -18.42
C LYS A 321 7.22 3.98 -17.30
N ASP A 322 6.54 5.07 -16.95
CA ASP A 322 5.40 5.08 -16.06
C ASP A 322 5.69 4.61 -14.63
N VAL A 323 6.90 4.85 -14.10
CA VAL A 323 7.24 4.57 -12.69
C VAL A 323 6.38 5.46 -11.78
N GLU A 324 5.74 4.87 -10.76
CA GLU A 324 4.86 5.65 -9.88
C GLU A 324 5.68 6.53 -8.93
N ARG A 325 5.14 7.68 -8.54
CA ARG A 325 5.85 8.61 -7.65
C ARG A 325 6.19 7.96 -6.31
N ASP A 326 5.27 7.19 -5.77
CA ASP A 326 5.44 6.49 -4.50
C ASP A 326 6.51 5.39 -4.58
N GLU A 327 6.76 4.85 -5.78
CA GLU A 327 7.82 3.87 -6.00
C GLU A 327 9.20 4.52 -6.04
N ILE A 328 9.32 5.79 -6.45
CA ILE A 328 10.62 6.46 -6.65
C ILE A 328 11.47 6.43 -5.37
N GLU A 329 10.87 6.72 -4.21
CA GLU A 329 11.59 6.70 -2.93
C GLU A 329 12.20 5.31 -2.68
N PHE A 330 11.40 4.26 -2.90
CA PHE A 330 11.84 2.87 -2.78
C PHE A 330 12.98 2.55 -3.75
N VAL A 331 12.87 2.95 -5.02
CA VAL A 331 13.93 2.76 -6.03
C VAL A 331 15.21 3.46 -5.60
N THR A 332 15.12 4.73 -5.18
CA THR A 332 16.28 5.54 -4.82
C THR A 332 17.00 5.02 -3.60
N LYS A 333 16.26 4.52 -2.59
CA LYS A 333 16.82 3.84 -1.43
C LYS A 333 17.50 2.52 -1.83
N THR A 334 16.84 1.72 -2.66
CA THR A 334 17.35 0.39 -3.07
C THR A 334 18.63 0.49 -3.90
N LEU A 335 18.67 1.41 -4.87
CA LEU A 335 19.79 1.60 -5.80
C LEU A 335 20.85 2.61 -5.32
N ASN A 336 20.62 3.23 -4.16
CA ASN A 336 21.41 4.33 -3.62
C ASN A 336 21.69 5.44 -4.66
N CYS A 337 20.66 5.81 -5.43
CA CYS A 337 20.76 6.77 -6.52
C CYS A 337 19.91 8.02 -6.26
N LEU A 338 20.32 9.16 -6.80
CA LEU A 338 19.58 10.41 -6.66
C LEU A 338 18.65 10.63 -7.86
N PRO A 339 17.36 10.94 -7.64
CA PRO A 339 16.44 11.23 -8.74
C PRO A 339 16.84 12.54 -9.43
N ILE A 340 16.78 12.55 -10.77
CA ILE A 340 17.26 13.65 -11.59
C ILE A 340 16.06 14.41 -12.17
N ALA A 341 15.86 15.65 -11.74
CA ALA A 341 14.77 16.52 -12.18
C ALA A 341 15.09 17.34 -13.43
N ASN A 342 16.36 17.53 -13.79
CA ASN A 342 16.75 18.28 -14.98
C ASN A 342 17.93 17.60 -15.69
N ILE A 343 17.94 17.66 -17.03
CA ILE A 343 18.97 17.06 -17.88
C ILE A 343 20.38 17.63 -17.62
N GLU A 344 20.48 18.89 -17.16
CA GLU A 344 21.77 19.51 -16.85
C GLU A 344 22.43 18.95 -15.58
N HIS A 345 21.63 18.41 -14.67
CA HIS A 345 22.10 17.77 -13.45
C HIS A 345 22.39 16.28 -13.64
N PHE A 346 22.37 15.80 -14.89
CA PHE A 346 22.64 14.40 -15.23
C PHE A 346 24.15 14.13 -15.17
N ARG A 347 24.61 13.63 -14.02
CA ARG A 347 26.02 13.31 -13.73
C ARG A 347 26.18 11.84 -13.35
N ALA A 348 27.36 11.29 -13.60
CA ALA A 348 27.66 9.89 -13.30
C ALA A 348 27.54 9.54 -11.80
N GLU A 349 27.80 10.50 -10.90
CA GLU A 349 27.68 10.35 -9.44
C GLU A 349 26.26 10.05 -8.96
N LYS A 350 25.24 10.41 -9.75
CA LYS A 350 23.83 10.20 -9.38
C LYS A 350 23.28 8.86 -9.87
N LEU A 351 24.07 8.10 -10.62
CA LEU A 351 23.65 6.83 -11.21
C LEU A 351 23.78 5.71 -10.19
N GLY A 352 22.75 4.85 -10.12
CA GLY A 352 22.83 3.58 -9.41
C GLY A 352 23.56 2.53 -10.23
N PHE A 353 24.05 1.49 -9.57
CA PHE A 353 24.74 0.36 -10.21
C PHE A 353 24.01 -0.95 -9.92
N ALA A 354 23.81 -1.78 -10.94
CA ALA A 354 23.29 -3.14 -10.81
C ALA A 354 24.00 -4.09 -11.78
N ASP A 355 24.30 -5.31 -11.33
CA ASP A 355 24.99 -6.32 -12.13
C ASP A 355 24.12 -6.84 -13.27
N LEU A 356 22.83 -7.06 -13.03
CA LEU A 356 21.91 -7.60 -14.03
C LEU A 356 20.54 -6.94 -13.95
N VAL A 357 20.10 -6.40 -15.09
CA VAL A 357 18.74 -5.92 -15.32
C VAL A 357 18.13 -6.72 -16.46
N GLU A 358 17.10 -7.48 -16.17
CA GLU A 358 16.44 -8.33 -17.17
C GLU A 358 14.91 -8.25 -17.09
N GLU A 359 14.28 -8.34 -18.26
CA GLU A 359 12.86 -8.61 -18.37
C GLU A 359 12.64 -10.13 -18.32
N ALA A 360 12.29 -10.65 -17.15
CA ALA A 360 11.96 -12.04 -16.96
C ALA A 360 10.51 -12.31 -17.40
N SER A 361 10.33 -13.30 -18.28
CA SER A 361 9.00 -13.81 -18.64
C SER A 361 8.61 -14.92 -17.67
N LEU A 362 7.62 -14.67 -16.80
CA LEU A 362 7.04 -15.69 -15.93
C LEU A 362 5.65 -16.07 -16.45
N GLY A 363 5.60 -17.09 -17.31
CA GLY A 363 4.38 -17.50 -18.01
C GLY A 363 3.84 -16.40 -18.91
N ASP A 364 2.57 -16.02 -18.70
CA ASP A 364 1.87 -14.98 -19.48
C ASP A 364 2.27 -13.54 -19.11
N GLY A 365 2.98 -13.36 -18.00
CA GLY A 365 3.38 -12.07 -17.46
C GLY A 365 4.87 -11.78 -17.65
N LYS A 366 5.19 -10.55 -18.05
CA LYS A 366 6.57 -10.03 -18.02
C LYS A 366 6.78 -9.18 -16.77
N ILE A 367 7.93 -9.34 -16.13
CA ILE A 367 8.37 -8.50 -15.02
C ILE A 367 9.81 -8.04 -15.25
N LEU A 368 10.15 -6.89 -14.70
CA LEU A 368 11.53 -6.45 -14.65
C LEU A 368 12.16 -6.88 -13.33
N LYS A 369 13.29 -7.57 -13.41
CA LYS A 369 14.14 -7.88 -12.25
C LYS A 369 15.45 -7.13 -12.36
N ILE A 370 15.81 -6.45 -11.28
CA ILE A 370 17.12 -5.81 -11.10
C ILE A 370 17.80 -6.52 -9.93
N THR A 371 18.95 -7.13 -10.20
CA THR A 371 19.71 -7.96 -9.24
C THR A 371 21.18 -7.59 -9.22
N GLY A 372 21.88 -7.92 -8.13
CA GLY A 372 23.30 -7.63 -7.95
C GLY A 372 23.58 -6.15 -7.73
N ILE A 373 22.95 -5.56 -6.70
CA ILE A 373 23.21 -4.19 -6.29
C ILE A 373 24.29 -4.23 -5.21
N LYS A 374 25.46 -3.63 -5.48
CA LYS A 374 26.64 -3.70 -4.60
C LYS A 374 26.42 -3.03 -3.24
N ASP A 375 25.80 -1.85 -3.24
CA ASP A 375 25.44 -1.10 -2.04
C ASP A 375 23.91 -1.03 -1.93
N MET A 376 23.28 -2.20 -1.82
CA MET A 376 21.82 -2.25 -1.71
C MET A 376 21.39 -1.55 -0.43
N GLY A 377 20.46 -0.59 -0.56
CA GLY A 377 19.75 -0.07 0.61
C GLY A 377 19.03 -1.21 1.33
N ARG A 378 18.60 -0.96 2.57
CA ARG A 378 17.85 -1.94 3.36
C ARG A 378 16.42 -2.08 2.85
N THR A 379 16.27 -2.66 1.67
CA THR A 379 14.98 -2.89 1.03
C THR A 379 14.91 -4.32 0.52
N THR A 380 13.70 -4.85 0.41
CA THR A 380 13.49 -6.20 -0.12
C THR A 380 12.23 -6.23 -0.96
N SER A 381 12.33 -6.88 -2.11
CA SER A 381 11.19 -7.11 -2.99
C SER A 381 10.73 -8.56 -2.87
N VAL A 382 9.43 -8.76 -2.61
CA VAL A 382 8.79 -10.08 -2.64
C VAL A 382 7.92 -10.16 -3.89
N LEU A 383 8.22 -11.14 -4.75
CA LEU A 383 7.39 -11.43 -5.91
C LEU A 383 6.36 -12.48 -5.54
N VAL A 384 5.10 -12.07 -5.43
CA VAL A 384 3.98 -12.95 -5.12
C VAL A 384 3.29 -13.38 -6.41
N ARG A 385 3.12 -14.69 -6.56
CA ARG A 385 2.43 -15.32 -7.68
C ARG A 385 1.20 -16.08 -7.23
N GLY A 386 0.27 -16.28 -8.16
CA GLY A 386 -0.95 -17.03 -7.92
C GLY A 386 -2.14 -16.60 -8.76
N SER A 387 -3.29 -17.21 -8.46
CA SER A 387 -4.57 -16.84 -9.06
C SER A 387 -5.07 -15.49 -8.52
N LYS A 388 -5.98 -14.85 -9.25
CA LYS A 388 -6.53 -13.53 -8.88
C LYS A 388 -7.11 -13.48 -7.46
N ILE A 389 -7.77 -14.56 -7.04
CA ILE A 389 -8.38 -14.68 -5.71
C ILE A 389 -7.29 -14.84 -4.65
N ALA A 390 -6.32 -15.71 -4.91
CA ALA A 390 -5.19 -15.89 -4.01
C ALA A 390 -4.43 -14.58 -3.84
N LEU A 391 -4.04 -13.88 -4.91
CA LEU A 391 -3.23 -12.65 -4.83
C LEU A 391 -3.87 -11.52 -4.01
N ASN A 392 -5.19 -11.38 -4.04
CA ASN A 392 -5.90 -10.36 -3.25
C ASN A 392 -5.82 -10.65 -1.75
N GLN A 393 -5.75 -11.93 -1.37
CA GLN A 393 -5.69 -12.39 0.01
C GLN A 393 -4.26 -12.74 0.48
N VAL A 394 -3.36 -13.02 -0.48
CA VAL A 394 -1.96 -13.32 -0.25
C VAL A 394 -1.29 -11.99 0.08
N PHE A 395 -1.00 -11.87 1.37
CA PHE A 395 0.02 -10.99 1.94
C PHE A 395 -0.25 -9.49 1.88
N VAL A 396 -0.57 -8.98 3.07
CA VAL A 396 0.11 -7.79 3.59
C VAL A 396 1.10 -8.33 4.62
N PRO A 397 2.40 -8.01 4.56
CA PRO A 397 3.43 -8.52 5.47
C PRO A 397 3.33 -7.81 6.82
N LYS A 398 2.18 -7.20 7.13
CA LYS A 398 1.93 -6.52 8.39
C LYS A 398 2.08 -7.44 9.61
N LEU A 399 1.81 -8.74 9.45
CA LEU A 399 1.79 -9.70 10.56
C LEU A 399 3.17 -10.16 11.06
N ALA A 400 4.23 -10.09 10.27
CA ALA A 400 5.57 -10.49 10.74
C ALA A 400 6.39 -9.32 11.30
N LEU A 401 6.03 -8.08 10.96
CA LEU A 401 6.89 -6.91 11.12
C LEU A 401 6.68 -6.15 12.43
N LYS A 402 5.56 -6.37 13.14
CA LYS A 402 5.16 -5.53 14.29
C LYS A 402 5.24 -6.20 15.65
N VAL A 403 5.70 -7.44 15.69
CA VAL A 403 5.85 -8.21 16.94
C VAL A 403 6.82 -7.53 17.93
N LYS A 404 7.66 -6.57 17.51
CA LYS A 404 8.58 -5.84 18.40
C LYS A 404 8.38 -4.32 18.55
N SER A 405 7.57 -3.68 17.70
CA SER A 405 7.37 -2.21 17.73
C SER A 405 6.63 -1.70 18.98
N HIS A 406 6.11 -2.59 19.83
CA HIS A 406 5.28 -2.23 20.98
C HIS A 406 6.04 -2.02 22.30
N LYS A 407 7.37 -2.07 22.33
CA LYS A 407 8.11 -1.88 23.59
C LYS A 407 8.27 -0.42 24.05
N ASN A 408 8.12 0.59 23.18
CA ASN A 408 8.50 1.99 23.53
C ASN A 408 7.46 3.07 23.14
N SER A 409 6.17 2.73 23.09
CA SER A 409 5.08 3.72 22.97
C SER A 409 4.27 3.77 24.27
N THR A 410 4.92 4.19 25.35
CA THR A 410 4.28 4.64 26.60
C THR A 410 4.83 6.00 26.96
#